data_AF-A0AAW6U2Q5-F1
#
_entry.id   AF-A0AAW6U2Q5-F1
#
_cell.length_a   1.000
_cell.length_b   1.000
_cell.length_c   1.000
_cell.angle_alpha   90.00
_cell.angle_beta   90.00
_cell.angle_gamma   90.00
#
_symmetry.space_group_name_H-M   'P 1'
#
loop_
_entity.id
_entity.type
_entity.pdbx_description
1 polymer ?
#
loop_
_entity_poly.entity_id
_entity_poly.type
_entity_poly.pdbx_seq_one_letter_code
_entity_poly.pdbx_strand_id
1 'polypeptide(L)'
;MMKSEPSRREVVKAGSLGLLSTGAVGSTVLGLAASSGTAADAMAGAYGGNVYTLPPLPYGYDALEPLYDERTLTIHHTKHHAGYVNGLNSTLAKLEAARASSDYSAIKALSRDLAFNGSGHVLHTLFWHSMSPDKPAIPDGLRQAMTRSFGSVDAAQKQFAAATKAAEASGWGVLAYEPIADKLLILQAEKHQNLAFTDTVALLVCDVWEHAYYLKYANERGTWVDNFMKMANWPFAAQRLEAARKAVAKA
;
A
#
# COMPACT_ATOMS: atom_id res chain seq x y z
N MET A 1 -9.10 -20.75 -53.23
CA MET A 1 -7.83 -20.34 -52.60
C MET A 1 -8.11 -20.13 -51.11
N MET A 2 -8.06 -21.23 -50.37
CA MET A 2 -8.23 -21.33 -48.91
C MET A 2 -7.78 -22.77 -48.61
N LYS A 3 -6.66 -22.95 -47.90
CA LYS A 3 -6.24 -24.27 -47.43
C LYS A 3 -6.64 -24.41 -45.97
N SER A 4 -7.56 -25.33 -45.75
CA SER A 4 -7.96 -25.91 -44.48
C SER A 4 -6.99 -27.02 -44.06
N GLU A 5 -6.62 -27.01 -42.77
CA GLU A 5 -6.41 -28.17 -41.89
C GLU A 5 -5.23 -29.15 -42.17
N PRO A 6 -4.90 -30.11 -41.28
CA PRO A 6 -4.97 -30.19 -39.81
C PRO A 6 -3.68 -30.75 -39.14
N SER A 7 -3.77 -30.85 -37.81
CA SER A 7 -2.92 -31.54 -36.82
C SER A 7 -2.71 -33.06 -37.05
N ARG A 8 -1.55 -33.60 -36.62
CA ARG A 8 -1.37 -34.69 -35.62
C ARG A 8 -0.02 -35.44 -35.76
N ARG A 9 0.63 -35.61 -34.61
CA ARG A 9 1.30 -36.84 -34.09
C ARG A 9 2.50 -37.48 -34.83
N GLU A 10 3.59 -37.50 -34.07
CA GLU A 10 4.35 -38.69 -33.59
C GLU A 10 5.66 -39.16 -34.29
N VAL A 11 6.49 -39.74 -33.41
CA VAL A 11 7.55 -40.76 -33.61
C VAL A 11 8.98 -40.21 -33.80
N VAL A 12 9.78 -40.01 -32.73
CA VAL A 12 10.55 -40.96 -31.88
C VAL A 12 11.98 -41.22 -32.40
N LYS A 13 12.96 -41.02 -31.49
CA LYS A 13 14.11 -41.91 -31.20
C LYS A 13 14.96 -41.23 -30.12
N ALA A 14 15.63 -41.86 -29.17
CA ALA A 14 15.59 -43.17 -28.51
C ALA A 14 16.76 -43.07 -27.49
N GLY A 15 16.61 -43.61 -26.29
CA GLY A 15 17.68 -43.60 -25.29
C GLY A 15 17.27 -44.30 -24.02
N SER A 16 17.25 -45.62 -24.07
CA SER A 16 16.98 -46.52 -22.94
C SER A 16 18.28 -46.95 -22.27
N LEU A 17 18.38 -46.86 -20.94
CA LEU A 17 18.47 -48.03 -20.03
C LEU A 17 18.72 -47.60 -18.56
N GLY A 18 17.84 -48.08 -17.67
CA GLY A 18 18.23 -48.81 -16.44
C GLY A 18 18.59 -48.01 -15.19
N LEU A 19 17.69 -48.00 -14.18
CA LEU A 19 17.92 -48.57 -12.85
C LEU A 19 16.64 -48.46 -11.99
N LEU A 20 16.21 -49.60 -11.44
CA LEU A 20 15.15 -49.73 -10.44
C LEU A 20 15.71 -49.31 -9.07
N SER A 21 15.07 -48.34 -8.42
CA SER A 21 15.15 -48.16 -6.97
C SER A 21 13.83 -47.62 -6.43
N THR A 22 13.22 -48.40 -5.55
CA THR A 22 12.07 -48.07 -4.69
C THR A 22 12.41 -46.94 -3.73
N GLY A 23 11.55 -45.92 -3.60
CA GLY A 23 11.57 -45.05 -2.42
C GLY A 23 11.15 -43.60 -2.63
N ALA A 24 10.19 -43.17 -1.81
CA ALA A 24 9.81 -41.81 -1.45
C ALA A 24 9.12 -40.92 -2.50
N VAL A 25 7.83 -40.72 -2.25
CA VAL A 25 7.00 -39.62 -2.75
C VAL A 25 7.59 -38.31 -2.23
N GLY A 26 8.46 -37.68 -3.00
CA GLY A 26 8.95 -36.33 -2.72
C GLY A 26 8.02 -35.33 -3.38
N SER A 27 6.99 -34.87 -2.67
CA SER A 27 6.23 -33.68 -3.08
C SER A 27 7.17 -32.48 -3.04
N THR A 28 7.69 -32.09 -4.20
CA THR A 28 8.38 -30.81 -4.37
C THR A 28 7.33 -29.71 -4.27
N VAL A 29 7.03 -29.28 -3.05
CA VAL A 29 6.36 -28.00 -2.82
C VAL A 29 7.37 -26.95 -3.25
N LEU A 30 7.21 -26.41 -4.46
CA LEU A 30 7.81 -25.13 -4.80
C LEU A 30 7.20 -24.10 -3.84
N GLY A 31 7.88 -23.85 -2.73
CA GLY A 31 7.62 -22.68 -1.91
C GLY A 31 7.98 -21.46 -2.73
N LEU A 32 6.98 -20.76 -3.27
CA LEU A 32 7.13 -19.34 -3.57
C LEU A 32 7.39 -18.67 -2.21
N ALA A 33 8.66 -18.39 -1.92
CA ALA A 33 9.00 -17.46 -0.86
C ALA A 33 8.54 -16.08 -1.31
N ALA A 34 7.34 -15.67 -0.90
CA ALA A 34 6.92 -14.29 -0.96
C ALA A 34 7.92 -13.48 -0.12
N SER A 35 8.72 -12.65 -0.79
CA SER A 35 9.62 -11.72 -0.11
C SER A 35 8.75 -10.70 0.63
N SER A 36 8.58 -10.89 1.94
CA SER A 36 8.03 -9.87 2.83
C SER A 36 9.01 -8.70 2.82
N GLY A 37 8.77 -7.73 1.93
CA GLY A 37 9.54 -6.50 1.83
C GLY A 37 9.56 -5.79 3.19
N THR A 38 10.69 -5.16 3.50
CA THR A 38 10.87 -4.35 4.70
C THR A 38 10.13 -3.01 4.57
N ALA A 39 9.91 -2.30 5.68
CA ALA A 39 9.35 -0.95 5.67
C ALA A 39 10.23 0.05 4.86
N ALA A 40 11.54 -0.24 4.73
CA ALA A 40 12.44 0.52 3.87
C ALA A 40 12.17 0.25 2.38
N ASP A 41 11.79 -0.98 2.02
CA ASP A 41 11.42 -1.34 0.65
C ASP A 41 10.12 -0.67 0.20
N ALA A 42 9.21 -0.35 1.12
CA ALA A 42 7.95 0.29 0.76
C ALA A 42 8.10 1.73 0.23
N MET A 43 9.15 2.44 0.65
CA MET A 43 9.49 3.76 0.09
C MET A 43 10.59 3.66 -0.98
N ALA A 44 11.15 2.47 -1.21
CA ALA A 44 12.17 2.27 -2.20
C ALA A 44 11.58 2.49 -3.60
N GLY A 45 12.23 3.34 -4.39
CA GLY A 45 11.75 3.69 -5.73
C GLY A 45 10.58 4.69 -5.75
N ALA A 46 10.19 5.28 -4.61
CA ALA A 46 9.26 6.42 -4.56
C ALA A 46 9.99 7.77 -4.74
N TYR A 47 11.31 7.79 -4.54
CA TYR A 47 12.16 8.96 -4.76
C TYR A 47 13.56 8.52 -5.22
N GLY A 48 14.10 9.21 -6.22
CA GLY A 48 15.43 8.93 -6.76
C GLY A 48 15.84 9.98 -7.78
N GLY A 49 17.15 10.23 -7.94
CA GLY A 49 17.64 11.22 -8.91
C GLY A 49 17.10 12.64 -8.67
N ASN A 50 16.82 13.00 -7.42
CA ASN A 50 16.21 14.28 -7.00
C ASN A 50 14.76 14.51 -7.48
N VAL A 51 14.02 13.46 -7.84
CA VAL A 51 12.61 13.53 -8.22
C VAL A 51 11.79 12.44 -7.54
N TYR A 52 10.52 12.72 -7.30
CA TYR A 52 9.57 11.69 -6.88
C TYR A 52 9.18 10.82 -8.07
N THR A 53 9.01 9.53 -7.84
CA THR A 53 8.72 8.52 -8.85
C THR A 53 7.51 7.69 -8.44
N LEU A 54 6.78 7.15 -9.41
CA LEU A 54 5.70 6.21 -9.14
C LEU A 54 6.33 4.86 -8.78
N PRO A 55 6.27 4.39 -7.52
CA PRO A 55 6.86 3.11 -7.13
C PRO A 55 6.07 1.96 -7.76
N PRO A 56 6.71 0.85 -8.15
CA PRO A 56 5.98 -0.34 -8.60
C PRO A 56 5.10 -0.90 -7.47
N LEU A 57 4.02 -1.61 -7.83
CA LEU A 57 3.24 -2.35 -6.84
C LEU A 57 4.06 -3.52 -6.25
N PRO A 58 3.87 -3.88 -4.97
CA PRO A 58 4.53 -5.02 -4.35
C PRO A 58 3.96 -6.39 -4.78
N TYR A 59 2.92 -6.39 -5.62
CA TYR A 59 2.23 -7.58 -6.13
C TYR A 59 1.63 -7.29 -7.52
N GLY A 60 1.15 -8.33 -8.21
CA GLY A 60 0.47 -8.19 -9.51
C GLY A 60 -0.87 -7.45 -9.40
N TYR A 61 -1.34 -6.86 -10.49
CA TYR A 61 -2.59 -6.07 -10.50
C TYR A 61 -3.84 -6.92 -10.20
N ASP A 62 -3.80 -8.23 -10.41
CA ASP A 62 -4.88 -9.18 -10.12
C ASP A 62 -4.73 -9.87 -8.76
N ALA A 63 -3.63 -9.64 -8.04
CA ALA A 63 -3.26 -10.41 -6.85
C ALA A 63 -4.23 -10.24 -5.67
N LEU A 64 -5.03 -9.19 -5.65
CA LEU A 64 -6.00 -8.89 -4.58
C LEU A 64 -7.43 -9.31 -4.93
N GLU A 65 -7.67 -9.94 -6.09
CA GLU A 65 -8.96 -10.52 -6.41
C GLU A 65 -9.33 -11.65 -5.40
N PRO A 66 -10.63 -11.82 -5.05
CA PRO A 66 -11.78 -11.06 -5.51
C PRO A 66 -12.08 -9.82 -4.65
N LEU A 67 -11.19 -9.40 -3.75
CA LEU A 67 -11.43 -8.36 -2.75
C LEU A 67 -11.11 -6.95 -3.25
N TYR A 68 -10.26 -6.83 -4.26
CA TYR A 68 -10.00 -5.59 -4.97
C TYR A 68 -9.78 -5.91 -6.44
N ASP A 69 -10.62 -5.37 -7.33
CA ASP A 69 -10.55 -5.74 -8.75
C ASP A 69 -9.33 -5.16 -9.47
N GLU A 70 -8.81 -5.93 -10.42
CA GLU A 70 -7.65 -5.57 -11.22
C GLU A 70 -7.81 -4.21 -11.90
N ARG A 71 -9.02 -3.94 -12.43
CA ARG A 71 -9.32 -2.70 -13.13
C ARG A 71 -9.19 -1.49 -12.21
N THR A 72 -9.80 -1.54 -11.03
CA THR A 72 -9.68 -0.44 -10.05
C THR A 72 -8.25 -0.28 -9.59
N LEU A 73 -7.54 -1.34 -9.20
CA LEU A 73 -6.15 -1.26 -8.76
C LEU A 73 -5.23 -0.66 -9.86
N THR A 74 -5.44 -1.06 -11.11
CA THR A 74 -4.67 -0.55 -12.27
C THR A 74 -4.87 0.94 -12.46
N ILE A 75 -6.11 1.43 -12.45
CA ILE A 75 -6.41 2.85 -12.62
C ILE A 75 -5.92 3.65 -11.41
N HIS A 76 -6.15 3.13 -10.20
CA HIS A 76 -5.75 3.76 -8.96
C HIS A 76 -4.23 3.98 -8.90
N HIS A 77 -3.45 2.98 -9.29
CA HIS A 77 -1.99 3.09 -9.38
C HIS A 77 -1.51 3.94 -10.57
N THR A 78 -1.87 3.56 -11.79
CA THR A 78 -1.26 4.15 -13.00
C THR A 78 -1.81 5.52 -13.38
N LYS A 79 -2.95 5.94 -12.82
CA LYS A 79 -3.57 7.24 -13.09
C LYS A 79 -3.59 8.14 -11.86
N HIS A 80 -4.25 7.72 -10.78
CA HIS A 80 -4.43 8.59 -9.61
C HIS A 80 -3.10 8.82 -8.88
N HIS A 81 -2.38 7.75 -8.50
CA HIS A 81 -1.07 7.91 -7.86
C HIS A 81 -0.06 8.59 -8.79
N ALA A 82 -0.01 8.22 -10.08
CA ALA A 82 0.82 8.93 -11.07
C ALA A 82 0.52 10.44 -11.13
N GLY A 83 -0.74 10.84 -10.98
CA GLY A 83 -1.17 12.23 -10.92
C GLY A 83 -0.54 12.99 -9.74
N TYR A 84 -0.55 12.41 -8.54
CA TYR A 84 0.07 13.02 -7.35
C TYR A 84 1.59 13.14 -7.48
N VAL A 85 2.26 12.13 -8.04
CA VAL A 85 3.71 12.18 -8.31
C VAL A 85 4.05 13.35 -9.24
N ASN A 86 3.33 13.47 -10.36
CA ASN A 86 3.53 14.55 -11.33
C ASN A 86 3.24 15.92 -10.71
N GLY A 87 2.14 16.03 -9.95
CA GLY A 87 1.76 17.26 -9.26
C GLY A 87 2.75 17.70 -8.19
N LEU A 88 3.33 16.75 -7.45
CA LEU A 88 4.35 17.01 -6.43
C LEU A 88 5.63 17.55 -7.07
N ASN A 89 6.15 16.87 -8.09
CA ASN A 89 7.35 17.32 -8.82
C ASN A 89 7.14 18.69 -9.46
N SER A 90 5.99 18.93 -10.09
CA SER A 90 5.66 20.25 -10.68
C SER A 90 5.62 21.35 -9.62
N THR A 91 5.03 21.08 -8.46
CA THR A 91 4.95 22.04 -7.36
C THR A 91 6.34 22.38 -6.81
N LEU A 92 7.22 21.38 -6.65
CA LEU A 92 8.58 21.59 -6.15
C LEU A 92 9.42 22.43 -7.11
N ALA A 93 9.32 22.19 -8.42
CA ALA A 93 9.99 23.02 -9.43
C ALA A 93 9.49 24.48 -9.39
N LYS A 94 8.19 24.71 -9.20
CA LYS A 94 7.62 26.06 -9.05
C LYS A 94 8.10 26.75 -7.77
N LEU A 95 8.20 26.01 -6.66
CA LEU A 95 8.76 26.53 -5.41
C LEU A 95 10.25 26.88 -5.55
N GLU A 96 11.00 26.11 -6.32
CA GLU A 96 12.39 26.42 -6.65
C GLU A 96 12.51 27.71 -7.47
N ALA A 97 11.70 27.85 -8.52
CA ALA A 97 11.64 29.08 -9.31
C ALA A 97 11.27 30.30 -8.47
N ALA A 98 10.29 30.18 -7.57
CA ALA A 98 9.89 31.24 -6.64
C ALA A 98 11.04 31.67 -5.71
N ARG A 99 11.85 30.72 -5.22
CA ARG A 99 13.06 31.05 -4.44
C ARG A 99 14.12 31.75 -5.29
N ALA A 100 14.33 31.31 -6.52
CA ALA A 100 15.32 31.89 -7.42
C ALA A 100 14.96 33.33 -7.83
N SER A 101 13.67 33.63 -8.01
CA SER A 101 13.18 34.97 -8.39
C SER A 101 12.84 35.87 -7.20
N SER A 102 12.78 35.34 -5.98
CA SER A 102 12.19 36.01 -4.80
C SER A 102 10.73 36.45 -4.97
N ASP A 103 9.99 35.85 -5.91
CA ASP A 103 8.55 36.08 -6.10
C ASP A 103 7.74 35.00 -5.39
N TYR A 104 7.13 35.39 -4.27
CA TYR A 104 6.28 34.52 -3.45
C TYR A 104 4.79 34.82 -3.60
N SER A 105 4.37 35.55 -4.64
CA SER A 105 2.96 35.90 -4.87
C SER A 105 2.03 34.67 -4.92
N ALA A 106 2.52 33.53 -5.41
CA ALA A 106 1.78 32.27 -5.50
C ALA A 106 1.93 31.35 -4.27
N ILE A 107 2.64 31.75 -3.21
CA ILE A 107 3.07 30.84 -2.14
C ILE A 107 1.92 30.11 -1.44
N LYS A 108 0.77 30.77 -1.28
CA LYS A 108 -0.42 30.16 -0.66
C LYS A 108 -0.96 29.00 -1.51
N ALA A 109 -1.00 29.16 -2.83
CA ALA A 109 -1.44 28.11 -3.75
C ALA A 109 -0.43 26.97 -3.79
N LEU A 110 0.86 27.30 -3.92
CA LEU A 110 1.94 26.30 -3.97
C LEU A 110 2.04 25.48 -2.68
N SER A 111 1.83 26.10 -1.51
CA SER A 111 1.85 25.39 -0.22
C SER A 111 0.71 24.38 -0.12
N ARG A 112 -0.49 24.74 -0.59
CA ARG A 112 -1.64 23.83 -0.64
C ARG A 112 -1.38 22.68 -1.63
N ASP A 113 -0.87 22.98 -2.82
CA ASP A 113 -0.61 21.98 -3.85
C ASP A 113 0.52 21.03 -3.40
N LEU A 114 1.51 21.53 -2.67
CA LEU A 114 2.59 20.73 -2.06
C LEU A 114 2.01 19.75 -1.05
N ALA A 115 1.18 20.23 -0.13
CA ALA A 115 0.57 19.39 0.90
C ALA A 115 -0.37 18.34 0.29
N PHE A 116 -1.19 18.72 -0.69
CA PHE A 116 -2.13 17.82 -1.37
C PHE A 116 -1.42 16.71 -2.16
N ASN A 117 -0.51 17.08 -3.07
CA ASN A 117 0.19 16.09 -3.89
C ASN A 117 1.22 15.29 -3.09
N GLY A 118 1.91 15.95 -2.16
CA GLY A 118 2.87 15.30 -1.25
C GLY A 118 2.21 14.23 -0.40
N SER A 119 1.11 14.58 0.27
CA SER A 119 0.38 13.62 1.10
C SER A 119 -0.30 12.55 0.24
N GLY A 120 -0.82 12.91 -0.94
CA GLY A 120 -1.38 11.96 -1.89
C GLY A 120 -0.37 10.89 -2.31
N HIS A 121 0.84 11.30 -2.70
CA HIS A 121 1.92 10.38 -3.06
C HIS A 121 2.33 9.47 -1.89
N VAL A 122 2.55 10.04 -0.70
CA VAL A 122 2.95 9.27 0.50
C VAL A 122 1.86 8.26 0.88
N LEU A 123 0.61 8.69 0.97
CA LEU A 123 -0.49 7.81 1.39
C LEU A 123 -0.73 6.69 0.39
N HIS A 124 -0.66 6.93 -0.92
CA HIS A 124 -0.83 5.85 -1.91
C HIS A 124 0.36 4.88 -1.90
N THR A 125 1.58 5.39 -1.72
CA THR A 125 2.76 4.53 -1.55
C THR A 125 2.57 3.60 -0.33
N LEU A 126 2.07 4.12 0.79
CA LEU A 126 1.75 3.30 1.96
C LEU A 126 0.55 2.36 1.72
N PHE A 127 -0.44 2.78 0.95
CA PHE A 127 -1.67 2.02 0.70
C PHE A 127 -1.40 0.71 -0.04
N TRP A 128 -0.54 0.72 -1.05
CA TRP A 128 -0.15 -0.52 -1.75
C TRP A 128 0.48 -1.54 -0.82
N HIS A 129 1.35 -1.08 0.09
CA HIS A 129 1.99 -1.94 1.07
C HIS A 129 1.09 -2.28 2.26
N SER A 130 0.00 -1.54 2.46
CA SER A 130 -1.01 -1.81 3.49
C SER A 130 -1.92 -2.99 3.12
N MET A 131 -1.81 -3.52 1.91
CA MET A 131 -2.51 -4.71 1.44
C MET A 131 -1.53 -5.86 1.17
N SER A 132 -2.00 -7.09 1.33
CA SER A 132 -1.21 -8.29 1.05
C SER A 132 -2.11 -9.42 0.54
N PRO A 133 -1.75 -10.09 -0.57
CA PRO A 133 -2.50 -11.26 -1.05
C PRO A 133 -2.46 -12.42 -0.06
N ASP A 134 -1.33 -12.56 0.68
CA ASP A 134 -1.07 -13.69 1.58
C ASP A 134 -1.72 -13.57 2.97
N LYS A 135 -2.32 -12.42 3.30
CA LYS A 135 -3.05 -12.18 4.56
C LYS A 135 -2.29 -12.64 5.83
N PRO A 136 -1.02 -12.22 6.00
CA PRO A 136 -0.19 -12.71 7.09
C PRO A 136 -0.73 -12.31 8.47
N ALA A 137 -0.44 -13.13 9.47
CA ALA A 137 -0.82 -12.86 10.85
C ALA A 137 -0.16 -11.58 11.39
N ILE A 138 -0.85 -10.92 12.32
CA ILE A 138 -0.35 -9.72 13.02
C ILE A 138 0.90 -10.11 13.82
N PRO A 139 2.06 -9.44 13.69
CA PRO A 139 3.22 -9.76 14.54
C PRO A 139 2.98 -9.40 16.01
N ASP A 140 3.62 -10.13 16.93
CA ASP A 140 3.36 -9.99 18.37
C ASP A 140 3.70 -8.60 18.93
N GLY A 141 4.76 -7.96 18.43
CA GLY A 141 5.11 -6.58 18.82
C GLY A 141 3.98 -5.58 18.50
N LEU A 142 3.33 -5.75 17.35
CA LEU A 142 2.18 -4.93 16.97
C LEU A 142 0.93 -5.28 17.79
N ARG A 143 0.67 -6.57 18.06
CA ARG A 143 -0.42 -6.98 18.96
C ARG A 143 -0.31 -6.32 20.33
N GLN A 144 0.89 -6.35 20.92
CA GLN A 144 1.12 -5.74 22.22
C GLN A 144 0.92 -4.22 22.18
N ALA A 145 1.40 -3.54 21.13
CA ALA A 145 1.21 -2.10 20.97
C ALA A 145 -0.28 -1.72 20.81
N MET A 146 -1.04 -2.52 20.06
CA MET A 146 -2.49 -2.36 19.92
C MET A 146 -3.22 -2.58 21.26
N THR A 147 -2.90 -3.67 21.97
CA THR A 147 -3.50 -3.95 23.29
C THR A 147 -3.21 -2.83 24.28
N ARG A 148 -2.00 -2.27 24.32
CA ARG A 148 -1.67 -1.12 25.19
C ARG A 148 -2.45 0.15 24.83
N SER A 149 -2.67 0.40 23.55
CA SER A 149 -3.27 1.66 23.07
C SER A 149 -4.80 1.64 23.04
N PHE A 150 -5.39 0.47 22.77
CA PHE A 150 -6.83 0.30 22.51
C PHE A 150 -7.50 -0.74 23.42
N GLY A 151 -6.76 -1.35 24.35
CA GLY A 151 -7.25 -2.40 25.24
C GLY A 151 -7.23 -3.81 24.64
N SER A 152 -7.40 -3.95 23.32
CA SER A 152 -7.23 -5.22 22.61
C SER A 152 -6.97 -5.00 21.11
N VAL A 153 -6.47 -6.05 20.43
CA VAL A 153 -6.31 -6.06 18.98
C VAL A 153 -7.66 -5.94 18.26
N ASP A 154 -8.70 -6.63 18.78
CA ASP A 154 -10.06 -6.55 18.23
C ASP A 154 -10.64 -5.14 18.34
N ALA A 155 -10.45 -4.46 19.48
CA ALA A 155 -10.87 -3.08 19.67
C ALA A 155 -10.15 -2.14 18.68
N ALA A 156 -8.84 -2.32 18.48
CA ALA A 156 -8.07 -1.56 17.51
C ALA A 156 -8.60 -1.73 16.08
N GLN A 157 -8.85 -2.97 15.65
CA GLN A 157 -9.38 -3.26 14.31
C GLN A 157 -10.80 -2.72 14.11
N LYS A 158 -11.67 -2.86 15.12
CA LYS A 158 -13.04 -2.32 15.08
C LYS A 158 -13.05 -0.80 15.01
N GLN A 159 -12.24 -0.13 15.83
CA GLN A 159 -12.13 1.33 15.80
C GLN A 159 -11.56 1.79 14.46
N PHE A 160 -10.54 1.12 13.91
CA PHE A 160 -9.97 1.46 12.61
C PHE A 160 -11.02 1.34 11.50
N ALA A 161 -11.73 0.21 11.43
CA ALA A 161 -12.77 0.01 10.44
C ALA A 161 -13.91 1.03 10.58
N ALA A 162 -14.37 1.32 11.80
CA ALA A 162 -15.43 2.29 12.05
C ALA A 162 -15.03 3.71 11.63
N ALA A 163 -13.84 4.17 12.04
CA ALA A 163 -13.30 5.47 11.67
C ALA A 163 -13.12 5.60 10.15
N THR A 164 -12.60 4.55 9.51
CA THR A 164 -12.40 4.52 8.05
C THR A 164 -13.73 4.65 7.30
N LYS A 165 -14.78 3.92 7.72
CA LYS A 165 -16.11 4.00 7.11
C LYS A 165 -16.73 5.40 7.27
N ALA A 166 -16.53 6.02 8.42
CA ALA A 166 -17.10 7.31 8.80
C ALA A 166 -16.34 8.54 8.26
N ALA A 167 -15.24 8.36 7.52
CA ALA A 167 -14.50 9.51 6.95
C ALA A 167 -15.42 10.36 6.05
N GLU A 168 -15.38 11.68 6.18
CA GLU A 168 -16.26 12.55 5.41
C GLU A 168 -15.72 12.80 4.00
N ALA A 169 -16.61 12.75 3.00
CA ALA A 169 -16.28 12.91 1.59
C ALA A 169 -15.11 11.99 1.16
N SER A 170 -14.01 12.58 0.72
CA SER A 170 -12.79 11.89 0.31
C SER A 170 -11.79 11.84 1.47
N GLY A 171 -11.27 10.66 1.80
CA GLY A 171 -10.39 10.53 2.96
C GLY A 171 -9.77 9.15 3.14
N TRP A 172 -9.24 8.93 4.33
CA TRP A 172 -8.44 7.76 4.69
C TRP A 172 -8.70 7.33 6.13
N GLY A 173 -8.66 6.02 6.36
CA GLY A 173 -8.38 5.47 7.68
C GLY A 173 -6.88 5.33 7.89
N VAL A 174 -6.35 5.82 9.01
CA VAL A 174 -4.91 5.78 9.29
C VAL A 174 -4.66 5.21 10.69
N LEU A 175 -3.99 4.06 10.77
CA LEU A 175 -3.35 3.59 12.00
C LEU A 175 -1.99 4.28 12.07
N ALA A 176 -1.77 5.08 13.11
CA ALA A 176 -0.56 5.87 13.27
C ALA A 176 0.15 5.56 14.59
N TYR A 177 1.45 5.83 14.62
CA TYR A 177 2.27 5.85 15.83
C TYR A 177 2.53 7.30 16.24
N GLU A 178 2.36 7.61 17.53
CA GLU A 178 2.65 8.91 18.15
C GLU A 178 3.85 8.71 19.11
N PRO A 179 5.02 9.29 18.78
CA PRO A 179 6.26 9.07 19.53
C PRO A 179 6.26 9.55 20.98
N ILE A 180 5.64 10.69 21.29
CA ILE A 180 5.73 11.34 22.60
C ILE A 180 5.15 10.43 23.68
N ALA A 181 4.00 9.82 23.43
CA ALA A 181 3.34 8.91 24.36
C ALA A 181 3.71 7.42 24.15
N ASP A 182 4.51 7.08 23.14
CA ASP A 182 4.68 5.70 22.63
C ASP A 182 3.32 4.99 22.42
N LYS A 183 2.38 5.66 21.76
CA LYS A 183 1.02 5.14 21.55
C LYS A 183 0.66 4.97 20.09
N LEU A 184 -0.25 4.03 19.84
CA LEU A 184 -0.94 3.94 18.56
C LEU A 184 -2.20 4.81 18.59
N LEU A 185 -2.45 5.49 17.48
CA LEU A 185 -3.62 6.33 17.24
C LEU A 185 -4.37 5.84 16.00
N ILE A 186 -5.66 6.14 15.93
CA ILE A 186 -6.47 5.98 14.72
C ILE A 186 -6.96 7.36 14.30
N LEU A 187 -6.60 7.78 13.09
CA LEU A 187 -6.95 9.06 12.51
C LEU A 187 -7.87 8.88 11.30
N GLN A 188 -8.65 9.91 10.99
CA GLN A 188 -9.46 10.03 9.79
C GLN A 188 -8.91 11.19 8.97
N ALA A 189 -8.01 10.91 8.03
CA ALA A 189 -7.45 11.97 7.21
C ALA A 189 -8.46 12.37 6.12
N GLU A 190 -8.74 13.65 6.00
CA GLU A 190 -9.56 14.19 4.91
C GLU A 190 -8.68 14.63 3.74
N LYS A 191 -9.21 14.50 2.52
CA LYS A 191 -8.45 14.65 1.28
C LYS A 191 -7.20 13.76 1.34
N HIS A 192 -6.01 14.35 1.46
CA HIS A 192 -4.78 13.61 1.81
C HIS A 192 -4.05 14.22 3.00
N GLN A 193 -4.23 15.52 3.26
CA GLN A 193 -3.40 16.32 4.17
C GLN A 193 -4.17 16.95 5.33
N ASN A 194 -5.50 16.82 5.36
CA ASN A 194 -6.33 17.40 6.41
C ASN A 194 -6.57 16.40 7.54
N LEU A 195 -6.85 16.89 8.76
CA LEU A 195 -7.05 16.09 9.97
C LEU A 195 -5.87 15.15 10.30
N ALA A 196 -4.67 15.53 9.88
CA ALA A 196 -3.44 14.88 10.29
C ALA A 196 -3.01 15.37 11.68
N PHE A 197 -2.44 14.48 12.48
CA PHE A 197 -1.73 14.85 13.71
C PHE A 197 -0.23 14.92 13.38
N THR A 198 0.33 16.12 13.43
CA THR A 198 1.76 16.37 13.22
C THR A 198 2.61 15.47 14.11
N ASP A 199 3.77 15.04 13.59
CA ASP A 199 4.74 14.16 14.25
C ASP A 199 4.28 12.71 14.47
N THR A 200 3.14 12.32 13.88
CA THR A 200 2.75 10.91 13.81
C THR A 200 3.33 10.19 12.61
N VAL A 201 3.59 8.90 12.77
CA VAL A 201 4.04 8.01 11.68
C VAL A 201 2.89 7.09 11.28
N ALA A 202 2.35 7.26 10.07
CA ALA A 202 1.38 6.33 9.51
C ALA A 202 1.98 4.92 9.38
N LEU A 203 1.28 3.90 9.86
CA LEU A 203 1.69 2.49 9.89
C LEU A 203 0.91 1.64 8.90
N LEU A 204 -0.41 1.84 8.84
CA LEU A 204 -1.34 1.18 7.92
C LEU A 204 -2.38 2.21 7.49
N VAL A 205 -2.69 2.26 6.19
CA VAL A 205 -3.67 3.22 5.64
C VAL A 205 -4.69 2.52 4.76
N CYS A 206 -5.93 2.99 4.77
CA CYS A 206 -7.01 2.55 3.90
C CYS A 206 -7.59 3.75 3.16
N ASP A 207 -7.57 3.72 1.82
CA ASP A 207 -8.16 4.76 0.99
C ASP A 207 -9.69 4.59 0.92
N VAL A 208 -10.44 5.65 1.23
CA VAL A 208 -11.91 5.71 1.04
C VAL A 208 -12.34 6.88 0.16
N TRP A 209 -11.44 7.40 -0.67
CA TRP A 209 -11.82 8.10 -1.90
C TRP A 209 -12.65 7.16 -2.78
N GLU A 210 -13.68 7.69 -3.44
CA GLU A 210 -14.57 6.87 -4.28
C GLU A 210 -13.81 6.16 -5.40
N HIS A 211 -12.75 6.76 -5.96
CA HIS A 211 -11.90 6.11 -6.97
C HIS A 211 -11.29 4.79 -6.48
N ALA A 212 -11.17 4.58 -5.18
CA ALA A 212 -10.55 3.39 -4.61
C ALA A 212 -11.47 2.17 -4.70
N TYR A 213 -12.80 2.35 -4.80
CA TYR A 213 -13.74 1.23 -4.66
C TYR A 213 -14.98 1.29 -5.57
N TYR A 214 -15.32 2.46 -6.13
CA TYR A 214 -16.65 2.67 -6.73
C TYR A 214 -16.92 1.79 -7.94
N LEU A 215 -15.91 1.42 -8.73
CA LEU A 215 -16.10 0.56 -9.91
C LEU A 215 -16.59 -0.85 -9.54
N LYS A 216 -16.23 -1.35 -8.36
CA LYS A 216 -16.63 -2.69 -7.87
C LYS A 216 -17.74 -2.66 -6.85
N TYR A 217 -17.71 -1.68 -5.95
CA TYR A 217 -18.60 -1.61 -4.79
C TYR A 217 -19.64 -0.50 -4.88
N ALA A 218 -19.60 0.37 -5.91
CA ALA A 218 -20.46 1.54 -6.02
C ALA A 218 -20.48 2.35 -4.71
N ASN A 219 -21.66 2.62 -4.14
CA ASN A 219 -21.83 3.35 -2.89
C ASN A 219 -21.49 2.53 -1.61
N GLU A 220 -21.16 1.24 -1.73
CA GLU A 220 -20.95 0.32 -0.61
C GLU A 220 -19.56 0.46 0.02
N ARG A 221 -19.22 1.66 0.51
CA ARG A 221 -17.96 1.92 1.23
C ARG A 221 -17.74 0.96 2.40
N GLY A 222 -18.81 0.65 3.14
CA GLY A 222 -18.75 -0.30 4.26
C GLY A 222 -18.16 -1.64 3.83
N THR A 223 -18.68 -2.18 2.73
CA THR A 223 -18.22 -3.45 2.13
C THR A 223 -16.77 -3.36 1.64
N TRP A 224 -16.38 -2.24 1.04
CA TRP A 224 -14.98 -1.99 0.66
C TRP A 224 -14.05 -2.06 1.87
N VAL A 225 -14.35 -1.33 2.95
CA VAL A 225 -13.52 -1.32 4.17
C VAL A 225 -13.47 -2.71 4.80
N ASP A 226 -14.59 -3.44 4.84
CA ASP A 226 -14.62 -4.80 5.36
C ASP A 226 -13.77 -5.77 4.52
N ASN A 227 -13.69 -5.57 3.20
CA ASN A 227 -12.80 -6.35 2.33
C ASN A 227 -11.33 -5.93 2.46
N PHE A 228 -11.05 -4.63 2.61
CA PHE A 228 -9.71 -4.14 2.95
C PHE A 228 -9.18 -4.79 4.23
N MET A 229 -10.00 -4.87 5.29
CA MET A 229 -9.58 -5.48 6.54
C MET A 229 -9.18 -6.97 6.41
N LYS A 230 -9.74 -7.69 5.43
CA LYS A 230 -9.37 -9.08 5.13
C LYS A 230 -8.02 -9.21 4.41
N MET A 231 -7.51 -8.14 3.82
CA MET A 231 -6.23 -8.09 3.11
C MET A 231 -5.20 -7.17 3.77
N ALA A 232 -5.51 -6.62 4.95
CA ALA A 232 -4.63 -5.72 5.67
C ALA A 232 -3.25 -6.37 5.98
N ASN A 233 -2.18 -5.69 5.59
CA ASN A 233 -0.81 -6.15 5.77
C ASN A 233 -0.25 -5.70 7.14
N TRP A 234 -0.56 -6.48 8.16
CA TRP A 234 -0.11 -6.19 9.53
C TRP A 234 1.41 -6.30 9.75
N PRO A 235 2.15 -7.22 9.09
CA PRO A 235 3.61 -7.20 9.12
C PRO A 235 4.21 -5.89 8.62
N PHE A 236 3.68 -5.31 7.55
CA PHE A 236 4.13 -4.00 7.08
C PHE A 236 3.94 -2.92 8.16
N ALA A 237 2.77 -2.87 8.79
CA ALA A 237 2.51 -1.94 9.90
C ALA A 237 3.47 -2.15 11.08
N ALA A 238 3.77 -3.40 11.43
CA ALA A 238 4.72 -3.74 12.48
C ALA A 238 6.14 -3.29 12.16
N GLN A 239 6.61 -3.53 10.92
CA GLN A 239 7.93 -3.09 10.48
C GLN A 239 8.06 -1.56 10.53
N ARG A 240 7.01 -0.83 10.15
CA ARG A 240 6.99 0.64 10.25
C ARG A 240 7.04 1.12 11.69
N LEU A 241 6.31 0.46 12.60
CA LEU A 241 6.34 0.78 14.03
C LEU A 241 7.75 0.59 14.60
N GLU A 242 8.39 -0.54 14.29
CA GLU A 242 9.76 -0.82 14.75
C GLU A 242 10.78 0.16 14.17
N ALA A 243 10.65 0.54 12.89
CA ALA A 243 11.49 1.56 12.28
C ALA A 243 11.31 2.93 12.94
N ALA A 244 10.07 3.34 13.21
CA ALA A 244 9.75 4.61 13.86
C ALA A 244 10.33 4.69 15.28
N ARG A 245 10.14 3.64 16.08
CA ARG A 245 10.73 3.55 17.43
C ARG A 245 12.25 3.62 17.42
N LYS A 246 12.90 2.92 16.47
CA LYS A 246 14.36 2.98 16.30
C LYS A 246 14.86 4.35 15.90
N ALA A 247 14.10 5.10 15.10
CA ALA A 247 14.45 6.46 14.71
C ALA A 247 14.37 7.41 15.92
N VAL A 248 13.30 7.31 16.71
CA VAL A 248 13.12 8.10 17.94
C VAL A 248 14.20 7.79 18.97
N ALA A 249 14.56 6.52 19.17
CA ALA A 249 15.59 6.12 20.13
C ALA A 249 17.02 6.58 19.76
N LYS A 250 17.25 7.00 18.50
CA LYS A 250 18.54 7.52 18.02
C LYS A 250 18.63 9.05 18.05
N ALA A 251 17.49 9.74 18.19
CA ALA A 251 17.40 11.19 18.25
C ALA A 251 17.68 11.68 19.68
#